data_AF-A0A661MNU1-F1
#
_entry.id   AF-A0A661MNU1-F1
#
_cell.length_a   1.000
_cell.length_b   1.000
_cell.length_c   1.000
_cell.angle_alpha   90.00
_cell.angle_beta   90.00
_cell.angle_gamma   90.00
#
_symmetry.space_group_name_H-M   'P 1'
#
loop_
_entity.id
_entity.type
_entity.pdbx_description
1 polymer ?
#
loop_
_entity_poly.entity_id
_entity_poly.type
_entity_poly.pdbx_seq_one_letter_code
_entity_poly.pdbx_strand_id
1 'polypeptide(L)'
;PEMDLDPLFDFNPDLPDISNVHTARRVIECHRSVYRWEAPSRFELEDGRVVRLNAGDPWPFLVGDEDAPPANALVLALTTSGPGTVVQDNSEAIDQALQEHNATVASPGCGCGVATPRSHAALWGSLALFALVRRRRRAAT
;
A
#
# COMPACT_ATOMS: atom_id res chain seq x y z
N PRO A 1 27.13 31.63 -23.28
CA PRO A 1 27.00 30.28 -22.69
C PRO A 1 27.56 29.27 -23.67
N GLU A 2 28.74 28.77 -23.36
CA GLU A 2 29.47 27.78 -24.15
C GLU A 2 28.68 26.47 -24.16
N MET A 3 28.34 25.97 -25.35
CA MET A 3 27.70 24.68 -25.60
C MET A 3 28.64 23.83 -26.46
N ASP A 4 29.95 23.89 -26.16
CA ASP A 4 31.02 23.35 -27.04
C ASP A 4 31.76 22.15 -26.39
N LEU A 5 31.35 21.75 -25.18
CA LEU A 5 31.81 20.51 -24.55
C LEU A 5 30.74 19.45 -24.71
N ASP A 6 30.90 18.61 -25.73
CA ASP A 6 30.08 17.41 -25.89
C ASP A 6 30.35 16.47 -24.71
N PRO A 7 29.30 16.01 -24.00
CA PRO A 7 29.45 15.05 -22.92
C PRO A 7 30.01 13.74 -23.50
N LEU A 8 31.14 13.29 -22.94
CA LEU A 8 31.69 11.98 -23.26
C LEU A 8 30.83 10.92 -22.56
N PHE A 9 30.04 10.17 -23.32
CA PHE A 9 29.33 9.00 -22.82
C PHE A 9 30.30 7.82 -22.77
N ASP A 10 30.73 7.46 -21.57
CA ASP A 10 31.56 6.27 -21.36
C ASP A 10 30.67 5.09 -20.95
N PHE A 11 30.96 3.91 -21.49
CA PHE A 11 30.19 2.69 -21.25
C PHE A 11 30.85 1.90 -20.14
N ASN A 12 30.08 1.44 -19.15
CA ASN A 12 30.58 0.57 -18.11
C ASN A 12 30.39 -0.90 -18.53
N PRO A 13 31.45 -1.61 -18.97
CA PRO A 13 31.35 -2.98 -19.46
C PRO A 13 31.10 -4.01 -18.36
N ASP A 14 31.25 -3.62 -17.09
CA ASP A 14 31.06 -4.52 -15.95
C ASP A 14 29.58 -4.65 -15.56
N LEU A 15 28.70 -3.79 -16.09
CA LEU A 15 27.28 -3.84 -15.77
C LEU A 15 26.60 -5.02 -16.46
N PRO A 16 25.76 -5.77 -15.73
CA PRO A 16 24.93 -6.81 -16.33
C PRO A 16 23.88 -6.21 -17.26
N ASP A 17 23.44 -6.99 -18.24
CA ASP A 17 22.23 -6.68 -18.99
C ASP A 17 21.01 -6.88 -18.07
N ILE A 18 20.27 -5.80 -17.83
CA ILE A 18 19.10 -5.80 -16.96
C ILE A 18 17.86 -5.55 -17.80
N SER A 19 16.88 -6.45 -17.70
CA SER A 19 15.60 -6.28 -18.36
C SER A 19 14.81 -5.14 -17.72
N ASN A 20 14.18 -4.31 -18.55
CA ASN A 20 13.17 -3.34 -18.12
C ASN A 20 11.77 -3.95 -17.98
N VAL A 21 11.62 -5.26 -18.17
CA VAL A 21 10.35 -5.98 -18.01
C VAL A 21 10.23 -6.46 -16.57
N HIS A 22 9.35 -5.82 -15.82
CA HIS A 22 9.00 -6.23 -14.46
C HIS A 22 7.72 -7.06 -14.49
N THR A 23 7.69 -8.14 -13.71
CA THR A 23 6.52 -9.03 -13.64
C THR A 23 6.04 -9.17 -12.20
N ALA A 24 4.73 -9.35 -12.03
CA ALA A 24 4.11 -9.60 -10.74
C ALA A 24 3.12 -10.75 -10.84
N ARG A 25 3.02 -11.54 -9.77
CA ARG A 25 2.08 -12.66 -9.69
C ARG A 25 0.84 -12.22 -8.92
N ARG A 26 -0.32 -12.20 -9.60
CA ARG A 26 -1.60 -11.95 -8.94
C ARG A 26 -2.20 -13.24 -8.40
N VAL A 27 -2.52 -13.26 -7.11
CA VAL A 27 -3.22 -14.34 -6.42
C VAL A 27 -4.60 -13.86 -6.03
N ILE A 28 -5.65 -14.53 -6.55
CA ILE A 28 -7.03 -14.29 -6.13
C ILE A 28 -7.31 -15.20 -4.93
N GLU A 29 -7.65 -14.60 -3.79
CA GLU A 29 -7.81 -15.29 -2.51
C GLU A 29 -9.24 -15.80 -2.34
N CYS A 30 -9.63 -16.76 -3.19
CA CYS A 30 -10.96 -17.36 -3.17
C CYS A 30 -11.23 -18.13 -1.87
N HIS A 31 -12.48 -18.07 -1.40
CA HIS A 31 -13.00 -18.91 -0.32
C HIS A 31 -14.31 -19.58 -0.76
N ARG A 32 -14.71 -20.70 -0.15
CA ARG A 32 -15.96 -21.40 -0.53
C ARG A 32 -17.22 -20.55 -0.39
N SER A 33 -17.17 -19.50 0.42
CA SER A 33 -18.28 -18.58 0.69
C SER A 33 -18.24 -17.28 -0.12
N VAL A 34 -17.27 -17.11 -1.02
CA VAL A 34 -17.07 -15.86 -1.78
C VAL A 34 -16.87 -16.20 -3.25
N TYR A 35 -17.57 -15.51 -4.14
CA TYR A 35 -17.37 -15.70 -5.56
C TYR A 35 -16.03 -15.13 -6.02
N ARG A 36 -15.48 -15.64 -7.12
CA ARG A 36 -14.15 -15.23 -7.62
C ARG A 36 -14.03 -13.72 -7.85
N TRP A 37 -15.09 -13.06 -8.31
CA TRP A 37 -15.10 -11.62 -8.59
C TRP A 37 -15.27 -10.77 -7.31
N GLU A 38 -15.63 -11.39 -6.19
CA GLU A 38 -15.77 -10.79 -4.86
C GLU A 38 -14.60 -11.14 -3.93
N ALA A 39 -13.67 -11.97 -4.40
CA ALA A 39 -12.51 -12.36 -3.63
C ALA A 39 -11.45 -11.25 -3.69
N PRO A 40 -10.85 -10.87 -2.55
CA PRO A 40 -9.69 -9.99 -2.55
C PRO A 40 -8.54 -10.65 -3.31
N SER A 41 -7.56 -9.85 -3.70
CA SER A 41 -6.37 -10.35 -4.37
C SER A 41 -5.11 -9.72 -3.82
N ARG A 42 -3.98 -10.37 -4.05
CA ARG A 42 -2.67 -9.80 -3.78
C ARG A 42 -1.77 -9.95 -5.00
N PHE A 43 -0.94 -8.94 -5.24
CA PHE A 43 0.19 -9.02 -6.15
C PHE A 43 1.44 -9.34 -5.34
N GLU A 44 2.17 -10.35 -5.77
CA GLU A 44 3.51 -10.65 -5.28
C GLU A 44 4.50 -10.12 -6.31
N LEU A 45 5.32 -9.16 -5.90
CA LEU A 45 6.32 -8.51 -6.72
C LEU A 45 7.57 -9.39 -6.82
N GLU A 46 8.44 -9.09 -7.78
CA GLU A 46 9.66 -9.86 -8.08
C GLU A 46 10.66 -9.94 -6.91
N ASP A 47 10.63 -8.96 -6.01
CA ASP A 47 11.45 -8.90 -4.81
C ASP A 47 10.77 -9.48 -3.56
N GLY A 48 9.57 -10.06 -3.72
CA GLY A 48 8.80 -10.68 -2.65
C GLY A 48 7.87 -9.73 -1.89
N ARG A 49 7.88 -8.42 -2.18
CA ARG A 49 6.92 -7.49 -1.60
C ARG A 49 5.50 -7.80 -2.09
N VAL A 50 4.51 -7.43 -1.27
CA VAL A 50 3.10 -7.77 -1.52
C VAL A 50 2.26 -6.49 -1.58
N VAL A 51 1.35 -6.41 -2.55
CA VAL A 51 0.32 -5.36 -2.63
C VAL A 51 -1.06 -6.01 -2.62
N ARG A 52 -1.88 -5.70 -1.62
CA ARG A 52 -3.22 -6.25 -1.43
C ARG A 52 -4.27 -5.33 -2.03
N LEU A 53 -5.37 -5.93 -2.47
CA LEU A 53 -6.49 -5.27 -3.14
C LEU A 53 -7.81 -5.87 -2.68
N ASN A 54 -8.83 -5.04 -2.49
CA ASN A 54 -10.18 -5.55 -2.38
C ASN A 54 -10.64 -6.10 -3.73
N ALA A 55 -11.78 -6.75 -3.71
CA ALA A 55 -12.36 -7.33 -4.90
C ALA A 55 -12.76 -6.25 -5.91
N GLY A 56 -12.27 -6.37 -7.14
CA GLY A 56 -12.56 -5.44 -8.23
C GLY A 56 -11.75 -4.14 -8.22
N ASP A 57 -10.98 -3.86 -7.16
CA ASP A 57 -10.17 -2.64 -7.10
C ASP A 57 -9.05 -2.64 -8.15
N PRO A 58 -8.75 -1.47 -8.77
CA PRO A 58 -7.59 -1.31 -9.63
C PRO A 58 -6.30 -1.27 -8.80
N TRP A 59 -5.15 -1.26 -9.47
CA TRP A 59 -3.86 -1.01 -8.81
C TRP A 59 -3.92 0.28 -7.96
N PRO A 60 -3.43 0.27 -6.70
CA PRO A 60 -3.76 1.33 -5.74
C PRO A 60 -2.84 2.55 -5.82
N PHE A 61 -1.72 2.47 -6.53
CA PHE A 61 -0.73 3.55 -6.62
C PHE A 61 -0.67 4.09 -8.04
N LEU A 62 -1.21 5.28 -8.29
CA LEU A 62 -1.07 5.95 -9.58
C LEU A 62 0.09 6.95 -9.53
N VAL A 63 0.66 7.22 -10.70
CA VAL A 63 1.78 8.16 -10.82
C VAL A 63 1.30 9.56 -10.44
N GLY A 64 1.91 10.14 -9.41
CA GLY A 64 1.63 11.49 -8.93
C GLY A 64 0.64 11.58 -7.76
N ASP A 65 0.09 10.45 -7.29
CA ASP A 65 -0.71 10.43 -6.06
C ASP A 65 0.18 10.72 -4.84
N GLU A 66 -0.37 11.40 -3.83
CA GLU A 66 0.36 11.74 -2.59
C GLU A 66 0.76 10.48 -1.80
N ASP A 67 -0.06 9.43 -1.86
CA ASP A 67 0.15 8.15 -1.18
C ASP A 67 0.98 7.15 -2.01
N ALA A 68 1.43 7.54 -3.21
CA ALA A 68 2.24 6.67 -4.05
C ALA A 68 3.66 6.52 -3.48
N PRO A 69 4.18 5.29 -3.32
CA PRO A 69 5.55 5.09 -2.89
C PRO A 69 6.54 5.61 -3.95
N PRO A 70 7.80 5.90 -3.57
CA PRO A 70 8.86 6.20 -4.52
C PRO A 70 8.96 5.11 -5.61
N ALA A 71 9.11 5.54 -6.87
CA ALA A 71 9.15 4.60 -8.00
C ALA A 71 10.38 3.69 -7.98
N ASN A 72 11.52 4.19 -7.49
CA ASN A 72 12.79 3.46 -7.44
C ASN A 72 13.10 3.02 -6.02
N ALA A 73 13.33 1.73 -5.81
CA ALA A 73 13.84 1.21 -4.53
C ALA A 73 15.28 1.68 -4.27
N LEU A 74 16.13 1.67 -5.29
CA LEU A 74 17.52 2.12 -5.21
C LEU A 74 17.84 3.10 -6.34
N VAL A 75 18.63 4.13 -6.02
CA VAL A 75 19.25 5.03 -7.00
C VAL A 75 20.76 4.87 -6.89
N LEU A 76 21.39 4.44 -7.98
CA LEU A 76 22.82 4.19 -8.06
C LEU A 76 23.51 5.29 -8.89
N ALA A 77 24.65 5.76 -8.41
CA ALA A 77 25.61 6.50 -9.23
C ALA A 77 26.57 5.51 -9.89
N LEU A 78 26.63 5.54 -11.22
CA LEU A 78 27.48 4.66 -12.01
C LEU A 78 28.79 5.38 -12.37
N THR A 79 29.87 4.60 -12.39
CA THR A 79 31.20 5.00 -12.90
C THR A 79 31.50 4.23 -14.19
N THR A 80 32.67 4.47 -14.78
CA THR A 80 33.13 3.81 -16.02
C THR A 80 33.47 2.32 -15.85
N SER A 81 33.47 1.83 -14.61
CA SER A 81 33.63 0.42 -14.24
C SER A 81 32.98 0.15 -12.89
N GLY A 82 32.72 -1.13 -12.58
CA GLY A 82 32.20 -1.59 -11.30
C GLY A 82 30.67 -1.48 -11.11
N PRO A 83 30.15 -1.88 -9.94
CA PRO A 83 28.71 -2.06 -9.67
C PRO A 83 27.93 -0.77 -9.40
N GLY A 84 28.59 0.39 -9.37
CA GLY A 84 27.99 1.66 -8.93
C GLY A 84 27.94 1.81 -7.41
N THR A 85 27.62 3.02 -6.95
CA THR A 85 27.47 3.36 -5.53
C THR A 85 26.03 3.77 -5.24
N VAL A 86 25.45 3.27 -4.15
CA VAL A 86 24.10 3.68 -3.72
C VAL A 86 24.12 5.15 -3.30
N VAL A 87 23.34 5.96 -4.01
CA VAL A 87 23.11 7.38 -3.71
C VAL A 87 21.90 7.52 -2.80
N GLN A 88 20.86 6.71 -3.04
CA GLN A 88 19.62 6.75 -2.29
C GLN A 88 19.02 5.35 -2.23
N ASP A 89 18.54 4.99 -1.04
CA ASP A 89 17.78 3.78 -0.78
C ASP A 89 16.40 4.16 -0.23
N ASN A 90 15.35 3.82 -0.97
CA ASN A 90 13.95 4.09 -0.64
C ASN A 90 13.23 2.82 -0.16
N SER A 91 13.94 1.70 0.03
CA SER A 91 13.32 0.40 0.34
C SER A 91 12.42 0.49 1.57
N GLU A 92 12.89 1.16 2.64
CA GLU A 92 12.11 1.35 3.88
C GLU A 92 10.85 2.20 3.65
N ALA A 93 10.94 3.28 2.89
CA ALA A 93 9.79 4.14 2.59
C ALA A 93 8.73 3.40 1.77
N ILE A 94 9.16 2.58 0.81
CA ILE A 94 8.24 1.74 0.04
C ILE A 94 7.62 0.68 0.94
N ASP A 95 8.42 0.00 1.77
CA ASP A 95 7.93 -1.03 2.68
C ASP A 95 6.89 -0.48 3.65
N GLN A 96 7.10 0.73 4.18
CA GLN A 96 6.14 1.40 5.03
C GLN A 96 4.83 1.69 4.27
N ALA A 97 4.90 2.33 3.09
CA ALA A 97 3.72 2.65 2.28
C ALA A 97 2.92 1.39 1.91
N LEU A 98 3.61 0.29 1.56
CA LEU A 98 2.97 -0.99 1.27
C LEU A 98 2.32 -1.60 2.51
N GLN A 99 2.97 -1.53 3.68
CA GLN A 99 2.39 -2.02 4.93
C GLN A 99 1.14 -1.24 5.33
N GLU A 100 1.19 0.09 5.25
CA GLU A 100 0.06 0.98 5.55
C GLU A 100 -1.12 0.69 4.63
N HIS A 101 -0.89 0.62 3.31
CA HIS A 101 -1.92 0.25 2.34
C HIS A 101 -2.48 -1.15 2.60
N ASN A 102 -1.61 -2.14 2.79
CA ASN A 102 -2.03 -3.54 2.99
C ASN A 102 -2.86 -3.73 4.26
N ALA A 103 -2.63 -2.91 5.29
CA ALA A 103 -3.43 -2.93 6.52
C ALA A 103 -4.88 -2.49 6.29
N THR A 104 -5.17 -1.75 5.21
CA THR A 104 -6.53 -1.31 4.86
C THR A 104 -7.35 -2.40 4.16
N VAL A 105 -6.69 -3.42 3.60
CA VAL A 105 -7.33 -4.49 2.84
C VAL A 105 -7.49 -5.73 3.70
N ALA A 106 -8.74 -6.19 3.87
CA ALA A 106 -9.03 -7.37 4.66
C ALA A 106 -8.28 -8.61 4.13
N SER A 107 -7.65 -9.36 5.04
CA SER A 107 -6.96 -10.62 4.73
C SER A 107 -7.74 -11.82 5.26
N PRO A 108 -8.05 -12.83 4.42
CA PRO A 108 -8.75 -14.04 4.87
C PRO A 108 -7.96 -14.93 5.85
N GLY A 109 -6.74 -14.57 6.26
CA GLY A 109 -5.80 -15.53 6.87
C GLY A 109 -4.99 -15.11 8.09
N CYS A 110 -5.06 -13.88 8.60
CA CYS A 110 -4.40 -13.55 9.88
C CYS A 110 -5.15 -12.44 10.61
N GLY A 111 -5.77 -12.82 11.73
CA GLY A 111 -6.40 -11.89 12.64
C GLY A 111 -5.35 -11.04 13.35
N CYS A 112 -5.34 -9.75 13.02
CA CYS A 112 -5.25 -8.59 13.92
C CYS A 112 -5.64 -7.36 13.10
N GLY A 113 -6.80 -7.40 12.45
CA GLY A 113 -7.38 -6.18 11.89
C GLY A 113 -7.85 -5.30 13.05
N VAL A 114 -7.25 -4.12 13.23
CA VAL A 114 -7.82 -3.09 14.08
C VAL A 114 -9.11 -2.65 13.40
N ALA A 115 -10.21 -3.29 13.74
CA ALA A 115 -11.53 -2.76 13.43
C ALA A 115 -11.59 -1.37 14.06
N THR A 116 -11.76 -0.32 13.25
CA THR A 116 -12.08 1.00 13.76
C THR A 116 -13.24 0.84 14.75
N PRO A 117 -13.13 1.29 16.01
CA PRO A 117 -14.20 1.13 16.97
C PRO A 117 -15.40 1.90 16.43
N ARG A 118 -16.44 1.16 16.02
CA ARG A 118 -17.74 1.70 15.64
C ARG A 118 -18.23 2.51 16.83
N SER A 119 -18.18 3.83 16.72
CA SER A 119 -18.44 4.77 17.82
C SER A 119 -19.66 4.35 18.65
N HIS A 120 -19.44 3.93 19.90
CA HIS A 120 -20.49 3.53 20.85
C HIS A 120 -21.42 4.68 21.28
N ALA A 121 -21.32 5.85 20.64
CA ALA A 121 -22.17 7.02 20.90
C ALA A 121 -23.68 6.70 20.79
N ALA A 122 -24.06 5.73 19.95
CA ALA A 122 -25.45 5.31 19.80
C ALA A 122 -26.00 4.53 21.02
N LEU A 123 -25.14 3.83 21.79
CA LEU A 123 -25.57 3.02 22.93
C LEU A 123 -25.78 3.84 24.22
N TRP A 124 -25.05 4.95 24.38
CA TRP A 124 -25.23 5.84 25.53
C TRP A 124 -26.39 6.83 25.34
N GLY A 125 -26.65 7.25 24.10
CA GLY A 125 -27.76 8.15 23.78
C GLY A 125 -29.14 7.57 24.12
N SER A 126 -29.33 6.26 23.95
CA SER A 126 -30.60 5.59 24.23
C SER A 126 -30.90 5.45 25.74
N LEU A 127 -29.88 5.23 26.57
CA LEU A 127 -30.02 5.20 28.04
C LEU A 127 -30.37 6.57 28.62
N ALA A 128 -29.75 7.64 28.12
CA ALA A 128 -30.05 9.01 28.54
C ALA A 128 -31.49 9.41 28.17
N LEU A 129 -31.96 9.05 26.98
CA LEU A 129 -33.34 9.29 26.55
C LEU A 129 -34.34 8.52 27.41
N PHE A 130 -34.05 7.25 27.72
CA PHE A 130 -34.93 6.42 28.55
C PHE A 130 -35.03 6.97 29.98
N ALA A 131 -33.93 7.44 30.56
CA ALA A 131 -33.92 8.08 31.88
C ALA A 131 -34.72 9.40 31.90
N LEU A 132 -34.60 10.22 30.85
CA LEU A 132 -35.35 11.47 30.70
C LEU A 132 -36.86 11.23 30.55
N VAL A 133 -37.26 10.24 29.74
CA VAL A 133 -38.68 9.87 29.59
C VAL A 133 -39.26 9.35 30.90
N ARG A 134 -38.51 8.53 31.66
CA ARG A 134 -38.96 8.03 32.96
C ARG A 134 -39.10 9.14 34.00
N ARG A 135 -38.22 10.14 33.97
CA ARG A 135 -38.24 11.28 34.90
C ARG A 135 -39.41 12.23 34.61
N ARG A 136 -39.74 12.48 33.34
CA ARG A 136 -40.93 13.29 32.96
C ARG A 136 -42.25 12.60 33.35
N ARG A 137 -42.33 11.28 33.25
CA ARG A 137 -43.54 10.53 33.64
C ARG A 137 -43.80 10.54 35.15
N ARG A 138 -42.76 10.63 35.98
CA ARG A 138 -42.91 10.70 37.45
C ARG A 138 -43.27 12.09 37.97
N ALA A 139 -43.13 13.13 37.16
CA ALA A 139 -43.47 14.52 37.53
C ALA A 139 -44.91 14.92 37.13
N ALA A 140 -45.66 14.02 36.47
CA ALA A 140 -47.01 14.26 35.96
C ALA A 140 -48.11 13.44 36.69
N THR A 141 -47.78 12.86 37.85
CA THR A 141 -48.66 12.23 38.84
C THR A 141 -48.39 12.88 40.17
#